data_AF-A0A953TDM4-F1
#
_entry.id   AF-A0A953TDM4-F1
#
_cell.length_a   1.000
_cell.length_b   1.000
_cell.length_c   1.000
_cell.angle_alpha   90.00
_cell.angle_beta   90.00
_cell.angle_gamma   90.00
#
_symmetry.space_group_name_H-M   'P 1'
#
loop_
_entity.id
_entity.type
_entity.pdbx_description
1 polymer ?
#
loop_
_entity_poly.entity_id
_entity_poly.type
_entity_poly.pdbx_seq_one_letter_code
_entity_poly.pdbx_strand_id
1 'polypeptide(L)'
;MIDLLAIQERHRELYNAFLHNRSKVRTPDYRDAVLHLLEDIRKQSQDGLSFEDFAQLNQLVEQWRSAGPALNMDMSHIALVPPGSDQLAAQVLRPLPKWTDASLQDWVAGKASEISKSRAIGWFKLQPPEVVVRSHRDSISPEEGRQNEQEDWAQAELSLASEVLDGKFDLVRSLTPESYPRLEGSNGTIWLEKVKKLKAFLNWKARGEGWGAEAATADYFKACDEMMVRLLDAGGKAAQSEFRAFQTYVEKHFLAADGTLDLSKERTRTWIAAKAKALQESPLGQGLRESLEAQRQMKKYYENITRAVMGAGQRSDKSARLVVEALGLVPDFSHCAAMVNCFEMALPIYFLDPGKITRAMNAAGVRQAA
;
A
#
# COMPACT_ATOMS: atom_id res chain seq x y z
N MET A 1 -20.91 37.71 24.28
CA MET A 1 -20.85 36.33 24.77
C MET A 1 -20.62 35.47 23.55
N ILE A 2 -19.46 34.84 23.46
CA ILE A 2 -19.10 34.03 22.29
C ILE A 2 -19.71 32.65 22.50
N ASP A 3 -20.39 32.10 21.49
CA ASP A 3 -21.00 30.78 21.62
C ASP A 3 -19.92 29.70 21.70
N LEU A 4 -20.01 28.82 22.70
CA LEU A 4 -19.09 27.69 22.88
C LEU A 4 -19.10 26.78 21.65
N LEU A 5 -20.25 26.61 21.00
CA LEU A 5 -20.37 25.84 19.76
C LEU A 5 -19.59 26.51 18.63
N ALA A 6 -19.67 27.84 18.49
CA ALA A 6 -18.91 28.57 17.49
C ALA A 6 -17.40 28.47 17.74
N ILE A 7 -16.96 28.47 19.00
CA ILE A 7 -15.57 28.21 19.38
C ILE A 7 -15.16 26.79 19.00
N GLN A 8 -15.98 25.79 19.30
CA GLN A 8 -15.71 24.39 18.97
C GLN A 8 -15.68 24.12 17.46
N GLU A 9 -16.57 24.76 16.69
CA GLU A 9 -16.59 24.66 15.25
C GLU A 9 -15.36 25.32 14.64
N ARG A 10 -15.03 26.54 15.07
CA ARG A 10 -13.83 27.25 14.62
C ARG A 10 -12.56 26.51 15.03
N HIS A 11 -12.53 25.91 16.22
CA HIS A 11 -11.48 24.99 16.64
C HIS A 11 -11.38 23.80 15.69
N ARG A 12 -12.48 23.10 15.44
CA ARG A 12 -12.51 21.92 14.57
C ARG A 12 -12.04 22.27 13.17
N GLU A 13 -12.48 23.39 12.62
CA GLU A 13 -12.07 23.87 11.30
C GLU A 13 -10.57 24.17 11.25
N LEU A 14 -10.08 24.98 12.19
CA LEU A 14 -8.67 25.33 12.25
C LEU A 14 -7.83 24.09 12.54
N TYR A 15 -8.17 23.26 13.53
CA TYR A 15 -7.39 22.09 13.91
C TYR A 15 -7.40 21.00 12.83
N ASN A 16 -8.53 20.79 12.13
CA ASN A 16 -8.55 19.92 10.95
C ASN A 16 -7.66 20.46 9.82
N ALA A 17 -7.66 21.78 9.60
CA ALA A 17 -6.75 22.40 8.65
C ALA A 17 -5.28 22.24 9.09
N PHE A 18 -4.98 22.28 10.40
CA PHE A 18 -3.67 21.99 10.96
C PHE A 18 -3.21 20.57 10.63
N LEU A 19 -4.06 19.57 10.89
CA LEU A 19 -3.73 18.16 10.69
C LEU A 19 -3.58 17.78 9.21
N HIS A 20 -4.37 18.39 8.32
CA HIS A 20 -4.48 17.91 6.94
C HIS A 20 -3.86 18.86 5.90
N ASN A 21 -3.51 20.11 6.25
CA ASN A 21 -3.10 21.12 5.28
C ASN A 21 -1.87 21.94 5.71
N ARG A 22 -0.70 21.30 5.68
CA ARG A 22 0.59 21.87 6.14
C ARG A 22 1.03 23.17 5.46
N SER A 23 0.53 23.50 4.26
CA SER A 23 0.90 24.73 3.54
C SER A 23 0.07 25.95 3.95
N LYS A 24 -1.24 25.78 4.19
CA LYS A 24 -2.11 26.84 4.74
C LYS A 24 -1.72 27.26 6.16
N VAL A 25 -1.17 26.32 6.92
CA VAL A 25 -0.85 26.47 8.34
C VAL A 25 0.39 27.34 8.60
N ARG A 26 1.18 27.60 7.56
CA ARG A 26 2.40 28.42 7.63
C ARG A 26 2.17 29.90 7.30
N THR A 27 0.94 30.31 6.97
CA THR A 27 0.64 31.71 6.67
C THR A 27 0.45 32.52 7.96
N PRO A 28 0.82 33.82 7.97
CA PRO A 28 0.56 34.70 9.11
C PRO A 28 -0.93 34.74 9.48
N ASP A 29 -1.82 34.87 8.49
CA ASP A 29 -3.27 34.95 8.69
C ASP A 29 -3.85 33.74 9.44
N TYR A 30 -3.30 32.54 9.20
CA TYR A 30 -3.75 31.32 9.89
C TYR A 30 -3.30 31.32 11.36
N ARG A 31 -2.07 31.77 11.63
CA ARG A 31 -1.56 31.91 13.00
C ARG A 31 -2.37 32.95 13.78
N ASP A 32 -2.70 34.07 13.15
CA ASP A 32 -3.52 35.11 13.75
C ASP A 32 -4.94 34.59 14.03
N ALA A 33 -5.51 33.78 13.13
CA ALA A 33 -6.80 33.15 13.36
C ALA A 33 -6.80 32.17 14.55
N VAL A 34 -5.71 31.42 14.74
CA VAL A 34 -5.52 30.54 15.92
C VAL A 34 -5.35 31.35 17.20
N LEU A 35 -4.56 32.43 17.18
CA LEU A 35 -4.42 33.33 18.35
C LEU A 35 -5.75 33.98 18.73
N HIS A 36 -6.51 34.44 17.74
CA HIS A 36 -7.85 34.99 17.98
C HIS A 36 -8.80 33.94 18.59
N LEU A 37 -8.79 32.71 18.08
CA LEU A 37 -9.57 31.61 18.68
C LEU A 37 -9.17 31.37 20.13
N LEU A 38 -7.86 31.34 20.44
CA LEU A 38 -7.40 31.08 21.81
C LEU A 38 -7.73 32.23 22.76
N GLU A 39 -7.71 33.47 22.28
CA GLU A 39 -8.17 34.63 23.06
C GLU A 39 -9.70 34.60 23.28
N ASP A 40 -10.46 34.16 22.28
CA ASP A 40 -11.91 33.94 22.39
C ASP A 40 -12.21 32.85 23.44
N ILE A 41 -11.46 31.73 23.43
CA ILE A 41 -11.54 30.67 24.45
C ILE A 41 -11.22 31.23 25.84
N ARG A 42 -10.18 32.06 25.97
CA ARG A 42 -9.78 32.65 27.25
C ARG A 42 -10.86 33.57 27.80
N LYS A 43 -11.39 34.48 26.99
CA LYS A 43 -12.50 35.37 27.39
C LYS A 43 -13.73 34.57 27.80
N GLN A 44 -14.08 33.56 27.01
CA GLN A 44 -15.21 32.70 27.32
C GLN A 44 -15.03 31.95 28.65
N SER A 45 -13.81 31.55 29.01
CA SER A 45 -13.52 30.92 30.31
C SER A 45 -13.76 31.83 31.51
N GLN A 46 -13.67 33.15 31.32
CA GLN A 46 -13.88 34.15 32.38
C GLN A 46 -15.36 34.50 32.58
N ASP A 47 -16.22 34.19 31.60
CA ASP A 47 -17.66 34.50 31.61
C ASP A 47 -18.50 33.53 32.46
N GLY A 48 -17.87 32.82 33.40
CA GLY A 48 -18.57 32.03 34.40
C GLY A 48 -19.25 30.78 33.83
N LEU A 49 -18.44 29.89 33.26
CA LEU A 49 -18.86 28.66 32.58
C LEU A 49 -19.31 27.55 33.52
N SER A 50 -20.04 26.59 32.97
CA SER A 50 -20.20 25.29 33.63
C SER A 50 -18.86 24.56 33.72
N PHE A 51 -18.72 23.64 34.68
CA PHE A 51 -17.51 22.81 34.80
C PHE A 51 -17.28 21.96 33.55
N GLU A 52 -18.35 21.47 32.93
CA GLU A 52 -18.27 20.67 31.71
C GLU A 52 -17.77 21.52 30.54
N ASP A 53 -18.32 22.72 30.35
CA ASP A 53 -17.88 23.65 29.31
C ASP A 53 -16.43 24.10 29.52
N PHE A 54 -16.04 24.35 30.78
CA PHE A 54 -14.65 24.66 31.14
C PHE A 54 -13.72 23.49 30.81
N ALA A 55 -14.09 22.25 31.16
CA ALA A 55 -13.30 21.07 30.85
C ALA A 55 -13.14 20.88 29.33
N GLN A 56 -14.22 21.12 28.57
CA GLN A 56 -14.18 21.09 27.11
C GLN A 56 -13.23 22.15 26.56
N LEU A 57 -13.34 23.41 26.97
CA LEU A 57 -12.44 24.48 26.53
C LEU A 57 -10.97 24.19 26.89
N ASN A 58 -10.70 23.65 28.08
CA ASN A 58 -9.36 23.29 28.50
C ASN A 58 -8.77 22.18 27.60
N GLN A 59 -9.58 21.20 27.20
CA GLN A 59 -9.15 20.17 26.25
C GLN A 59 -8.77 20.75 24.89
N LEU A 60 -9.49 21.77 24.39
CA LEU A 60 -9.16 22.44 23.13
C LEU A 60 -7.81 23.18 23.24
N VAL A 61 -7.56 23.86 24.35
CA VAL A 61 -6.27 24.57 24.59
C VAL A 61 -5.10 23.58 24.66
N GLU A 62 -5.26 22.43 25.32
CA GLU A 62 -4.22 21.40 25.37
C GLU A 62 -3.85 20.84 23.99
N GLN A 63 -4.83 20.68 23.11
CA GLN A 63 -4.58 20.27 21.72
C GLN A 63 -3.70 21.29 20.99
N TRP A 64 -3.98 22.60 21.15
CA TRP A 64 -3.16 23.65 20.54
C TRP A 64 -1.79 23.83 21.19
N ARG A 65 -1.65 23.62 22.51
CA ARG A 65 -0.33 23.59 23.18
C ARG A 65 0.56 22.49 22.60
N SER A 66 -0.02 21.32 22.36
CA SER A 66 0.67 20.19 21.73
C SER A 66 1.05 20.47 20.28
N ALA A 67 0.23 21.23 19.54
CA ALA A 67 0.48 21.65 18.17
C ALA A 67 1.46 22.84 18.03
N GLY A 68 1.63 23.65 19.08
CA GLY A 68 2.41 24.89 19.10
C GLY A 68 3.82 24.81 18.49
N PRO A 69 4.64 23.78 18.81
CA PRO A 69 5.98 23.63 18.21
C PRO A 69 5.96 23.49 16.69
N ALA A 70 4.98 22.78 16.13
CA ALA A 70 4.84 22.62 14.68
C ALA A 70 4.38 23.92 13.99
N LEU A 71 3.73 24.82 14.74
CA LEU A 71 3.33 26.15 14.30
C LEU A 71 4.42 27.21 14.51
N ASN A 72 5.50 26.91 15.23
CA ASN A 72 6.50 27.86 15.71
C ASN A 72 5.86 29.01 16.52
N MET A 73 4.93 28.66 17.40
CA MET A 73 4.23 29.59 18.29
C MET A 73 4.44 29.16 19.74
N ASP A 74 4.77 30.10 20.61
CA ASP A 74 4.79 29.85 22.04
C ASP A 74 3.36 29.96 22.59
N MET A 75 2.82 28.84 23.09
CA MET A 75 1.45 28.74 23.60
C MET A 75 1.40 28.58 25.13
N SER A 76 2.54 28.68 25.80
CA SER A 76 2.67 28.41 27.24
C SER A 76 1.99 29.45 28.13
N HIS A 77 1.73 30.65 27.61
CA HIS A 77 1.19 31.79 28.36
C HIS A 77 -0.35 31.83 28.42
N ILE A 78 -1.05 30.90 27.77
CA ILE A 78 -2.52 30.90 27.66
C ILE A 78 -3.11 30.08 28.81
N ALA A 79 -3.37 30.70 29.96
CA ALA A 79 -4.01 30.06 31.12
C ALA A 79 -5.52 30.36 31.17
N LEU A 80 -6.35 29.33 31.37
CA LEU A 80 -7.80 29.48 31.57
C LEU A 80 -8.11 29.68 33.06
N VAL A 81 -9.14 30.48 33.35
CA VAL A 81 -9.60 30.72 34.72
C VAL A 81 -10.73 29.74 35.04
N PRO A 82 -10.59 28.85 36.04
CA PRO A 82 -11.66 27.92 36.40
C PRO A 82 -12.89 28.65 36.96
N PRO A 83 -14.11 28.14 36.73
CA PRO A 83 -15.33 28.77 37.23
C PRO A 83 -15.36 28.79 38.77
N GLY A 84 -15.82 29.92 39.33
CA GLY A 84 -15.85 30.14 40.78
C GLY A 84 -16.88 29.25 41.50
N SER A 85 -16.62 28.94 42.78
CA SER A 85 -17.42 28.04 43.63
C SER A 85 -18.91 28.37 43.72
N ASP A 86 -19.30 29.60 43.42
CA ASP A 86 -20.65 30.12 43.65
C ASP A 86 -21.61 29.83 42.47
N GLN A 87 -21.11 29.40 41.31
CA GLN A 87 -21.93 29.03 40.14
C GLN A 87 -22.50 27.59 40.18
N LEU A 88 -22.00 26.76 41.11
CA LEU A 88 -22.51 25.41 41.37
C LEU A 88 -23.97 25.41 41.86
N ALA A 89 -24.43 26.50 42.47
CA ALA A 89 -25.79 26.62 42.99
C ALA A 89 -26.86 26.87 41.90
N ALA A 90 -26.48 27.38 40.71
CA ALA A 90 -27.42 27.82 39.68
C ALA A 90 -27.70 26.79 38.56
N GLN A 91 -26.92 25.71 38.45
CA GLN A 91 -27.13 24.66 37.43
C GLN A 91 -28.23 23.65 37.77
N VAL A 92 -28.83 23.73 38.96
CA VAL A 92 -29.88 22.81 39.42
C VAL A 92 -31.25 23.06 38.73
N LEU A 93 -31.40 24.12 37.92
CA LEU A 93 -32.71 24.57 37.41
C LEU A 93 -32.82 24.77 35.88
N ARG A 94 -32.28 23.87 35.06
CA ARG A 94 -32.71 23.74 33.64
C ARG A 94 -33.51 22.46 33.42
N PRO A 95 -34.66 22.50 32.73
CA PRO A 95 -35.36 21.28 32.35
C PRO A 95 -34.55 20.59 31.26
N LEU A 96 -34.07 19.39 31.56
CA LEU A 96 -33.38 18.52 30.61
C LEU A 96 -34.29 18.17 29.42
N PRO A 97 -33.72 17.87 28.24
CA PRO A 97 -34.50 17.38 27.11
C PRO A 97 -35.34 16.17 27.56
N LYS A 98 -36.64 16.18 27.24
CA LYS A 98 -37.48 15.01 27.45
C LYS A 98 -37.06 13.96 26.42
N TRP A 99 -36.25 13.01 26.87
CA TRP A 99 -35.98 11.79 26.14
C TRP A 99 -37.31 11.06 25.95
N THR A 100 -37.75 10.90 24.71
CA THR A 100 -38.83 9.95 24.42
C THR A 100 -38.26 8.55 24.56
N ASP A 101 -39.09 7.57 24.95
CA ASP A 101 -38.63 6.18 25.09
C ASP A 101 -37.93 5.67 23.82
N ALA A 102 -38.41 6.07 22.64
CA ALA A 102 -37.77 5.74 21.37
C ALA A 102 -36.34 6.32 21.25
N SER A 103 -36.17 7.61 21.56
CA SER A 103 -34.85 8.27 21.51
C SER A 103 -33.86 7.72 22.54
N LEU A 104 -34.37 7.34 23.72
CA LEU A 104 -33.58 6.68 24.76
C LEU A 104 -33.18 5.28 24.31
N GLN A 105 -34.11 4.52 23.73
CA GLN A 105 -33.86 3.18 23.22
C GLN A 105 -32.81 3.16 22.10
N ASP A 106 -32.89 4.08 21.15
CA ASP A 106 -31.92 4.20 20.06
C ASP A 106 -30.53 4.59 20.56
N TRP A 107 -30.46 5.54 21.51
CA TRP A 107 -29.20 5.92 22.14
C TRP A 107 -28.60 4.77 22.96
N VAL A 108 -29.43 4.06 23.73
CA VAL A 108 -29.02 2.88 24.52
C VAL A 108 -28.54 1.77 23.59
N ALA A 109 -29.23 1.51 22.47
CA ALA A 109 -28.80 0.53 21.48
C ALA A 109 -27.46 0.93 20.83
N GLY A 110 -27.29 2.21 20.49
CA GLY A 110 -26.03 2.76 19.99
C GLY A 110 -24.88 2.60 20.98
N LYS A 111 -25.09 2.98 22.25
CA LYS A 111 -24.09 2.83 23.31
C LYS A 111 -23.81 1.37 23.66
N ALA A 112 -24.82 0.51 23.68
CA ALA A 112 -24.62 -0.92 23.87
C ALA A 112 -23.78 -1.54 22.75
N SER A 113 -24.01 -1.14 21.49
CA SER A 113 -23.20 -1.56 20.34
C SER A 113 -21.76 -1.07 20.43
N GLU A 114 -21.55 0.20 20.81
CA GLU A 114 -20.21 0.79 21.00
C GLU A 114 -19.43 0.11 22.13
N ILE A 115 -20.08 -0.15 23.27
CA ILE A 115 -19.51 -0.88 24.40
C ILE A 115 -19.22 -2.32 23.98
N SER A 116 -20.12 -2.98 23.24
CA SER A 116 -19.92 -4.35 22.74
C SER A 116 -18.72 -4.43 21.80
N LYS A 117 -18.59 -3.50 20.84
CA LYS A 117 -17.42 -3.41 19.95
C LYS A 117 -16.13 -3.15 20.72
N SER A 118 -16.14 -2.23 21.67
CA SER A 118 -14.98 -1.90 22.50
C SER A 118 -14.56 -3.08 23.38
N ARG A 119 -15.53 -3.82 23.94
CA ARG A 119 -15.30 -5.06 24.68
C ARG A 119 -14.78 -6.16 23.77
N ALA A 120 -15.31 -6.32 22.56
CA ALA A 120 -14.82 -7.29 21.60
C ALA A 120 -13.36 -7.00 21.22
N ILE A 121 -13.03 -5.75 20.89
CA ILE A 121 -11.65 -5.33 20.59
C ILE A 121 -10.73 -5.55 21.81
N GLY A 122 -11.19 -5.17 23.01
CA GLY A 122 -10.44 -5.39 24.26
C GLY A 122 -10.25 -6.87 24.56
N TRP A 123 -11.28 -7.69 24.32
CA TRP A 123 -11.23 -9.13 24.47
C TRP A 123 -10.23 -9.75 23.48
N PHE A 124 -10.32 -9.40 22.18
CA PHE A 124 -9.39 -9.87 21.14
C PHE A 124 -7.93 -9.49 21.42
N LYS A 125 -7.68 -8.30 21.97
CA LYS A 125 -6.32 -7.85 22.34
C LYS A 125 -5.71 -8.61 23.53
N LEU A 126 -6.54 -9.26 24.35
CA LEU A 126 -6.12 -9.98 25.56
C LEU A 126 -6.07 -11.50 25.37
N GLN A 127 -6.62 -12.02 24.28
CA GLN A 127 -6.58 -13.46 23.99
C GLN A 127 -5.27 -13.87 23.32
N PRO A 128 -4.75 -15.07 23.62
CA PRO A 128 -3.69 -15.68 22.81
C PRO A 128 -4.14 -15.80 21.34
N PRO A 129 -3.24 -15.57 20.35
CA PRO A 129 -3.58 -15.63 18.93
C PRO A 129 -4.31 -16.92 18.51
N GLU A 130 -3.96 -18.04 19.14
CA GLU A 130 -4.53 -19.36 18.83
C GLU A 130 -6.02 -19.44 19.18
N VAL A 131 -6.45 -18.74 20.25
CA VAL A 131 -7.85 -18.68 20.68
C VAL A 131 -8.67 -17.84 19.71
N VAL A 132 -8.10 -16.72 19.26
CA VAL A 132 -8.74 -15.83 18.27
C VAL A 132 -8.92 -16.55 16.94
N VAL A 133 -7.87 -17.22 16.44
CA VAL A 133 -7.91 -17.99 15.19
C VAL A 133 -8.93 -19.12 15.29
N ARG A 134 -8.96 -19.87 16.39
CA ARG A 134 -9.93 -20.95 16.59
C ARG A 134 -11.36 -20.43 16.62
N SER A 135 -11.62 -19.38 17.41
CA SER A 135 -12.96 -18.78 17.50
C SER A 135 -13.44 -18.24 16.14
N HIS A 136 -12.54 -17.68 15.33
CA HIS A 136 -12.87 -17.25 13.97
C HIS A 136 -13.18 -18.45 13.07
N ARG A 137 -12.34 -19.49 13.10
CA ARG A 137 -12.54 -20.71 12.30
C ARG A 137 -13.85 -21.42 12.64
N ASP A 138 -14.22 -21.44 13.91
CA ASP A 138 -15.48 -22.04 14.38
C ASP A 138 -16.71 -21.20 13.99
N SER A 139 -16.53 -19.91 13.66
CA SER A 139 -17.61 -18.98 13.31
C SER A 139 -17.93 -18.88 11.81
N ILE A 140 -17.08 -19.42 10.95
CA ILE A 140 -17.22 -19.35 9.49
C ILE A 140 -17.65 -20.71 8.92
N SER A 141 -18.33 -20.69 7.78
CA SER A 141 -18.71 -21.93 7.10
C SER A 141 -17.47 -22.69 6.59
N PRO A 142 -17.52 -24.03 6.40
CA PRO A 142 -16.41 -24.77 5.81
C PRO A 142 -16.02 -24.29 4.40
N GLU A 143 -16.96 -23.74 3.65
CA GLU A 143 -16.69 -23.18 2.32
C GLU A 143 -15.94 -21.85 2.41
N GLU A 144 -16.42 -20.93 3.26
CA GLU A 144 -15.77 -19.66 3.56
C GLU A 144 -14.37 -19.88 4.17
N GLY A 145 -14.22 -20.85 5.07
CA GLY A 145 -12.92 -21.25 5.62
C GLY A 145 -11.94 -21.69 4.54
N ARG A 146 -12.38 -22.49 3.57
CA ARG A 146 -11.52 -22.90 2.44
C ARG A 146 -11.17 -21.71 1.53
N GLN A 147 -12.10 -20.79 1.31
CA GLN A 147 -11.83 -19.59 0.53
C GLN A 147 -10.81 -18.70 1.24
N ASN A 148 -10.99 -18.45 2.54
CA ASN A 148 -10.05 -17.67 3.35
C ASN A 148 -8.66 -18.33 3.37
N GLU A 149 -8.59 -19.66 3.55
CA GLU A 149 -7.31 -20.39 3.47
C GLU A 149 -6.62 -20.22 2.11
N GLN A 150 -7.36 -20.19 1.00
CA GLN A 150 -6.79 -19.94 -0.34
C GLN A 150 -6.34 -18.49 -0.52
N GLU A 151 -7.10 -17.53 -0.01
CA GLU A 151 -6.75 -16.11 -0.06
C GLU A 151 -5.52 -15.80 0.80
N ASP A 152 -5.45 -16.35 2.01
CA ASP A 152 -4.31 -16.26 2.91
C ASP A 152 -3.06 -16.89 2.28
N TRP A 153 -3.20 -18.05 1.65
CA TRP A 153 -2.12 -18.70 0.92
C TRP A 153 -1.62 -17.82 -0.23
N ALA A 154 -2.53 -17.26 -1.02
CA ALA A 154 -2.17 -16.37 -2.13
C ALA A 154 -1.47 -15.09 -1.64
N GLN A 155 -1.88 -14.53 -0.49
CA GLN A 155 -1.22 -13.38 0.13
C GLN A 155 0.17 -13.72 0.68
N ALA A 156 0.34 -14.92 1.22
CA ALA A 156 1.64 -15.41 1.66
C ALA A 156 2.61 -15.57 0.48
N GLU A 157 2.16 -16.17 -0.63
CA GLU A 157 2.97 -16.28 -1.85
C GLU A 157 3.31 -14.89 -2.44
N LEU A 158 2.35 -13.95 -2.42
CA LEU A 158 2.58 -12.57 -2.87
C LEU A 158 3.63 -11.86 -2.00
N SER A 159 3.57 -12.05 -0.68
CA SER A 159 4.53 -11.49 0.27
C SER A 159 5.93 -12.07 0.05
N LEU A 160 6.04 -13.40 -0.11
CA LEU A 160 7.29 -14.07 -0.47
C LEU A 160 7.87 -13.49 -1.77
N ALA A 161 7.04 -13.35 -2.82
CA ALA A 161 7.46 -12.78 -4.09
C ALA A 161 7.99 -11.34 -3.93
N SER A 162 7.29 -10.50 -3.14
CA SER A 162 7.76 -9.15 -2.83
C SER A 162 9.11 -9.17 -2.13
N GLU A 163 9.31 -10.04 -1.15
CA GLU A 163 10.56 -10.13 -0.39
C GLU A 163 11.73 -10.66 -1.23
N VAL A 164 11.47 -11.56 -2.17
CA VAL A 164 12.47 -12.04 -3.14
C VAL A 164 12.87 -10.93 -4.11
N LEU A 165 11.91 -10.17 -4.64
CA LEU A 165 12.18 -9.04 -5.53
C LEU A 165 12.93 -7.90 -4.81
N ASP A 166 12.66 -7.71 -3.51
CA ASP A 166 13.42 -6.81 -2.64
C ASP A 166 14.79 -7.38 -2.24
N GLY A 167 15.07 -8.65 -2.53
CA GLY A 167 16.29 -9.37 -2.15
C GLY A 167 16.48 -9.55 -0.65
N LYS A 168 15.38 -9.54 0.13
CA LYS A 168 15.38 -9.97 1.53
C LYS A 168 15.53 -11.48 1.64
N PHE A 169 14.86 -12.21 0.73
CA PHE A 169 15.16 -13.60 0.45
C PHE A 169 15.99 -13.67 -0.81
N ASP A 170 17.22 -14.18 -0.68
CA ASP A 170 18.12 -14.37 -1.80
C ASP A 170 17.57 -15.50 -2.69
N LEU A 171 17.15 -15.16 -3.91
CA LEU A 171 16.59 -16.10 -4.87
C LEU A 171 17.48 -17.32 -5.13
N VAL A 172 18.80 -17.14 -5.09
CA VAL A 172 19.78 -18.17 -5.45
C VAL A 172 20.18 -19.00 -4.24
N ARG A 173 20.39 -18.34 -3.10
CA ARG A 173 20.91 -19.00 -1.89
C ARG A 173 19.83 -19.53 -0.97
N SER A 174 18.63 -18.95 -1.01
CA SER A 174 17.55 -19.27 -0.07
C SER A 174 16.45 -20.14 -0.69
N LEU A 175 16.35 -20.20 -2.02
CA LEU A 175 15.28 -20.97 -2.69
C LEU A 175 15.85 -22.13 -3.50
N THR A 176 15.07 -23.22 -3.54
CA THR A 176 15.34 -24.38 -4.39
C THR A 176 14.42 -24.38 -5.63
N PRO A 177 14.74 -25.15 -6.70
CA PRO A 177 13.91 -25.21 -7.90
C PRO A 177 12.45 -25.59 -7.68
N GLU A 178 12.16 -26.38 -6.64
CA GLU A 178 10.81 -26.77 -6.24
C GLU A 178 9.98 -25.58 -5.74
N SER A 179 10.64 -24.50 -5.33
CA SER A 179 10.01 -23.27 -4.83
C SER A 179 9.70 -22.28 -5.94
N TYR A 180 10.29 -22.40 -7.13
CA TYR A 180 10.05 -21.45 -8.24
C TYR A 180 8.56 -21.30 -8.61
N PRO A 181 7.74 -22.37 -8.65
CA PRO A 181 6.29 -22.22 -8.85
C PRO A 181 5.60 -21.27 -7.87
N ARG A 182 6.13 -21.10 -6.65
CA ARG A 182 5.58 -20.17 -5.65
C ARG A 182 5.77 -18.70 -6.03
N LEU A 183 6.82 -18.37 -6.79
CA LEU A 183 7.05 -17.01 -7.29
C LEU A 183 6.20 -16.69 -8.52
N GLU A 184 5.76 -17.73 -9.22
CA GLU A 184 4.79 -17.61 -10.30
C GLU A 184 3.37 -17.50 -9.74
N GLY A 185 3.13 -18.15 -8.60
CA GLY A 185 1.84 -18.28 -7.95
C GLY A 185 1.00 -19.42 -8.51
N SER A 186 -0.08 -19.76 -7.80
CA SER A 186 -1.08 -20.70 -8.29
C SER A 186 -1.54 -20.29 -9.70
N ASN A 187 -1.25 -21.14 -10.69
CA ASN A 187 -1.49 -20.91 -12.13
C ASN A 187 -0.76 -19.72 -12.77
N GLY A 188 0.37 -19.26 -12.20
CA GLY A 188 1.17 -18.18 -12.80
C GLY A 188 0.60 -16.77 -12.58
N THR A 189 -0.22 -16.58 -11.54
CA THR A 189 -1.04 -15.37 -11.32
C THR A 189 -0.52 -14.40 -10.25
N ILE A 190 0.69 -14.61 -9.73
CA ILE A 190 1.39 -13.61 -8.91
C ILE A 190 2.02 -12.58 -9.83
N TRP A 191 1.15 -11.69 -10.31
CA TRP A 191 1.49 -10.59 -11.19
C TRP A 191 2.37 -9.58 -10.48
N LEU A 192 3.31 -9.02 -11.21
CA LEU A 192 4.19 -7.97 -10.72
C LEU A 192 3.41 -6.73 -10.27
N GLU A 193 2.29 -6.43 -10.93
CA GLU A 193 1.39 -5.36 -10.54
C GLU A 193 0.83 -5.54 -9.12
N LYS A 194 0.55 -6.78 -8.70
CA LYS A 194 0.09 -7.06 -7.32
C LYS A 194 1.17 -6.74 -6.30
N VAL A 195 2.44 -7.06 -6.60
CA VAL A 195 3.57 -6.69 -5.72
C VAL A 195 3.74 -5.19 -5.67
N LYS A 196 3.64 -4.47 -6.80
CA LYS A 196 3.70 -3.00 -6.81
C LYS A 196 2.60 -2.39 -5.95
N LYS A 197 1.37 -2.90 -6.03
CA LYS A 197 0.24 -2.47 -5.18
C LYS A 197 0.48 -2.79 -3.70
N LEU A 198 1.01 -3.97 -3.38
CA LEU A 198 1.39 -4.33 -2.01
C LEU A 198 2.45 -3.37 -1.47
N LYS A 199 3.52 -3.11 -2.23
CA LYS A 199 4.58 -2.16 -1.83
C LYS A 199 4.06 -0.73 -1.70
N ALA A 200 3.17 -0.29 -2.59
CA ALA A 200 2.50 1.00 -2.49
C ALA A 200 1.69 1.11 -1.18
N PHE A 201 0.93 0.06 -0.84
CA PHE A 201 0.23 -0.03 0.43
C PHE A 201 1.18 0.01 1.64
N LEU A 202 2.31 -0.68 1.58
CA LEU A 202 3.31 -0.65 2.65
C LEU A 202 3.96 0.73 2.79
N ASN A 203 4.23 1.41 1.68
CA ASN A 203 4.72 2.80 1.65
C ASN A 203 3.71 3.76 2.28
N TRP A 204 2.44 3.65 1.91
CA TRP A 204 1.33 4.39 2.53
C TRP A 204 1.26 4.14 4.04
N LYS A 205 1.27 2.86 4.45
CA LYS A 205 1.21 2.45 5.86
C LYS A 205 2.39 3.00 6.65
N ALA A 206 3.60 3.00 6.09
CA ALA A 206 4.81 3.51 6.75
C ALA A 206 4.79 5.03 6.94
N ARG A 207 4.16 5.78 6.03
CA ARG A 207 4.00 7.24 6.14
C ARG A 207 3.00 7.65 7.23
N GLY A 208 2.04 6.79 7.56
CA GLY A 208 1.13 6.97 8.70
C GLY A 208 0.00 7.99 8.52
N GLU A 209 -0.05 8.74 7.41
CA GLU A 209 -1.09 9.73 7.12
C GLU A 209 -1.26 9.99 5.62
N GLY A 210 -2.41 10.56 5.23
CA GLY A 210 -2.76 10.92 3.85
C GLY A 210 -3.61 9.87 3.14
N TRP A 211 -4.75 10.29 2.61
CA TRP A 211 -5.67 9.50 1.80
C TRP A 211 -6.01 10.28 0.54
N GLY A 212 -6.05 9.62 -0.63
CA GLY A 212 -6.41 10.25 -1.89
C GLY A 212 -5.71 9.63 -3.09
N ALA A 213 -6.26 9.86 -4.28
CA ALA A 213 -5.75 9.29 -5.52
C ALA A 213 -4.30 9.70 -5.80
N GLU A 214 -3.95 10.98 -5.64
CA GLU A 214 -2.58 11.47 -5.89
C GLU A 214 -1.54 10.81 -4.98
N ALA A 215 -1.86 10.69 -3.68
CA ALA A 215 -0.97 10.06 -2.72
C ALA A 215 -0.80 8.55 -3.02
N ALA A 216 -1.89 7.86 -3.35
CA ALA A 216 -1.84 6.45 -3.75
C ALA A 216 -1.02 6.25 -5.04
N THR A 217 -1.17 7.16 -6.01
CA THR A 217 -0.37 7.18 -7.24
C THR A 217 1.11 7.42 -6.94
N ALA A 218 1.44 8.36 -6.04
CA ALA A 218 2.82 8.62 -5.63
C ALA A 218 3.45 7.40 -4.92
N ASP A 219 2.72 6.76 -4.01
CA ASP A 219 3.18 5.55 -3.31
C ASP A 219 3.38 4.37 -4.29
N TYR A 220 2.55 4.27 -5.33
CA TYR A 220 2.70 3.30 -6.42
C TYR A 220 3.90 3.60 -7.33
N PHE A 221 4.11 4.86 -7.73
CA PHE A 221 5.29 5.22 -8.51
C PHE A 221 6.58 5.00 -7.72
N LYS A 222 6.60 5.35 -6.43
CA LYS A 222 7.72 5.00 -5.54
C LYS A 222 7.99 3.49 -5.53
N ALA A 223 6.95 2.66 -5.43
CA ALA A 223 7.11 1.21 -5.50
C ALA A 223 7.67 0.74 -6.86
N CYS A 224 7.31 1.41 -7.96
CA CYS A 224 7.88 1.14 -9.29
C CYS A 224 9.36 1.53 -9.36
N ASP A 225 9.72 2.69 -8.81
CA ASP A 225 11.10 3.19 -8.76
C ASP A 225 12.00 2.29 -7.91
N GLU A 226 11.54 1.87 -6.72
CA GLU A 226 12.24 0.90 -5.88
C GLU A 226 12.57 -0.38 -6.67
N MET A 227 11.61 -0.88 -7.45
CA MET A 227 11.78 -2.08 -8.25
C MET A 227 12.73 -1.86 -9.44
N MET A 228 12.70 -0.68 -10.06
CA MET A 228 13.68 -0.28 -11.08
C MET A 228 15.09 -0.18 -10.52
N VAL A 229 15.24 0.34 -9.30
CA VAL A 229 16.53 0.39 -8.59
C VAL A 229 17.06 -1.03 -8.39
N ARG A 230 16.24 -1.98 -7.92
CA ARG A 230 16.67 -3.39 -7.78
C ARG A 230 17.02 -4.03 -9.12
N LEU A 231 16.28 -3.72 -10.18
CA LEU A 231 16.56 -4.22 -11.52
C LEU A 231 17.93 -3.74 -12.05
N LEU A 232 18.34 -2.52 -11.71
CA LEU A 232 19.58 -1.90 -12.17
C LEU A 232 20.75 -2.00 -11.18
N ASP A 233 20.53 -2.56 -9.99
CA ASP A 233 21.55 -2.75 -8.97
C ASP A 233 22.57 -3.81 -9.40
N ALA A 234 23.79 -3.38 -9.70
CA ALA A 234 24.89 -4.27 -10.06
C ALA A 234 25.37 -5.11 -8.87
N GLY A 235 25.25 -4.61 -7.62
CA GLY A 235 25.68 -5.31 -6.41
C GLY A 235 24.74 -6.45 -6.00
N GLY A 236 23.48 -6.39 -6.44
CA GLY A 236 22.48 -7.43 -6.21
C GLY A 236 22.47 -8.57 -7.22
N LYS A 237 23.39 -8.57 -8.21
CA LYS A 237 23.43 -9.62 -9.24
C LYS A 237 24.15 -10.87 -8.74
N ALA A 238 23.55 -12.02 -9.04
CA ALA A 238 24.15 -13.34 -8.85
C ALA A 238 25.08 -13.71 -10.02
N ALA A 239 25.94 -14.69 -9.80
CA ALA A 239 26.86 -15.16 -10.83
C ALA A 239 26.10 -15.91 -11.93
N GLN A 240 26.54 -15.79 -13.19
CA GLN A 240 25.93 -16.51 -14.31
C GLN A 240 25.92 -18.03 -14.12
N SER A 241 26.93 -18.57 -13.42
CA SER A 241 27.01 -19.99 -13.08
C SER A 241 25.84 -20.48 -12.23
N GLU A 242 25.23 -19.59 -11.45
CA GLU A 242 24.10 -19.90 -10.58
C GLU A 242 22.76 -19.91 -11.35
N PHE A 243 22.74 -19.43 -12.61
CA PHE A 243 21.54 -19.41 -13.45
C PHE A 243 21.09 -20.81 -13.92
N ARG A 244 21.96 -21.82 -13.84
CA ARG A 244 21.72 -23.16 -14.42
C ARG A 244 20.41 -23.79 -13.96
N ALA A 245 20.07 -23.65 -12.67
CA ALA A 245 18.83 -24.19 -12.12
C ALA A 245 17.58 -23.56 -12.76
N PHE A 246 17.61 -22.25 -12.99
CA PHE A 246 16.53 -21.52 -13.65
C PHE A 246 16.42 -21.89 -15.13
N GLN A 247 17.56 -22.02 -15.82
CA GLN A 247 17.59 -22.50 -17.19
C GLN A 247 16.91 -23.87 -17.31
N THR A 248 17.31 -24.84 -16.49
CA THR A 248 16.71 -26.19 -16.51
C THR A 248 15.22 -26.16 -16.22
N TYR A 249 14.79 -25.31 -15.28
CA TYR A 249 13.37 -25.13 -14.97
C TYR A 249 12.58 -24.56 -16.17
N VAL A 250 13.10 -23.51 -16.81
CA VAL A 250 12.49 -22.88 -17.99
C VAL A 250 12.40 -23.87 -19.15
N GLU A 251 13.48 -24.59 -19.44
CA GLU A 251 13.53 -25.60 -20.50
C GLU A 251 12.51 -26.72 -20.24
N LYS A 252 12.47 -27.24 -19.02
CA LYS A 252 11.53 -28.30 -18.63
C LYS A 252 10.08 -27.88 -18.80
N HIS A 253 9.72 -26.66 -18.42
CA HIS A 253 8.32 -26.25 -18.30
C HIS A 253 7.77 -25.46 -19.48
N PHE A 254 8.61 -24.75 -20.24
CA PHE A 254 8.14 -23.81 -21.27
C PHE A 254 8.75 -24.03 -22.66
N LEU A 255 9.97 -24.58 -22.77
CA LEU A 255 10.66 -24.66 -24.06
C LEU A 255 10.68 -26.07 -24.64
N ALA A 256 10.72 -26.17 -25.97
CA ALA A 256 11.03 -27.40 -26.70
C ALA A 256 12.56 -27.63 -26.73
N ALA A 257 12.98 -28.79 -27.23
CA ALA A 257 14.39 -29.17 -27.30
C ALA A 257 15.25 -28.22 -28.18
N ASP A 258 14.62 -27.51 -29.12
CA ASP A 258 15.27 -26.50 -29.98
C ASP A 258 15.32 -25.10 -29.32
N GLY A 259 14.81 -24.95 -28.11
CA GLY A 259 14.76 -23.70 -27.36
C GLY A 259 13.63 -22.75 -27.76
N THR A 260 12.66 -23.19 -28.55
CA THR A 260 11.45 -22.42 -28.88
C THR A 260 10.34 -22.64 -27.85
N LEU A 261 9.38 -21.72 -27.75
CA LEU A 261 8.25 -21.85 -26.84
C LEU A 261 7.35 -23.04 -27.24
N ASP A 262 7.20 -24.01 -26.34
CA ASP A 262 6.44 -25.24 -26.57
C ASP A 262 4.96 -25.09 -26.14
N LEU A 263 4.09 -24.91 -27.14
CA LEU A 263 2.65 -24.77 -26.95
C LEU A 263 1.93 -26.09 -26.65
N SER A 264 2.60 -27.23 -26.80
CA SER A 264 2.01 -28.53 -26.46
C SER A 264 1.97 -28.74 -24.94
N LYS A 265 2.88 -28.10 -24.19
CA LYS A 265 2.95 -28.19 -22.73
C LYS A 265 1.73 -27.53 -22.09
N GLU A 266 1.12 -28.23 -21.15
CA GLU A 266 -0.04 -27.76 -20.39
C GLU A 266 0.25 -26.44 -19.68
N ARG A 267 1.40 -26.35 -19.00
CA ARG A 267 1.81 -25.13 -18.29
C ARG A 267 1.88 -23.91 -19.21
N THR A 268 2.48 -24.05 -20.39
CA THR A 268 2.55 -22.98 -21.39
C THR A 268 1.15 -22.50 -21.79
N ARG A 269 0.23 -23.43 -22.08
CA ARG A 269 -1.14 -23.08 -22.48
C ARG A 269 -1.91 -22.37 -21.36
N THR A 270 -1.84 -22.91 -20.14
CA THR A 270 -2.47 -22.30 -18.96
C THR A 270 -1.95 -20.89 -18.72
N TRP A 271 -0.66 -20.66 -18.95
CA TRP A 271 -0.03 -19.36 -18.74
C TRP A 271 -0.37 -18.34 -19.82
N ILE A 272 -0.43 -18.76 -21.08
CA ILE A 272 -0.93 -17.88 -22.16
C ILE A 272 -2.36 -17.43 -21.83
N ALA A 273 -3.22 -18.35 -21.38
CA ALA A 273 -4.59 -18.01 -20.99
C ALA A 273 -4.63 -17.04 -19.79
N ALA A 274 -3.82 -17.28 -18.75
CA ALA A 274 -3.74 -16.41 -17.58
C ALA A 274 -3.23 -15.00 -17.94
N LYS A 275 -2.19 -14.90 -18.77
CA LYS A 275 -1.64 -13.64 -19.26
C LYS A 275 -2.63 -12.89 -20.16
N ALA A 276 -3.30 -13.60 -21.06
CA ALA A 276 -4.34 -13.00 -21.90
C ALA A 276 -5.48 -12.40 -21.06
N LYS A 277 -5.91 -13.12 -20.01
CA LYS A 277 -6.90 -12.61 -19.06
C LYS A 277 -6.40 -11.37 -18.30
N ALA A 278 -5.16 -11.40 -17.79
CA ALA A 278 -4.57 -10.25 -17.12
C ALA A 278 -4.48 -9.01 -18.02
N LEU A 279 -4.15 -9.21 -19.30
CA LEU A 279 -4.14 -8.13 -20.29
C LEU A 279 -5.55 -7.60 -20.58
N GLN A 280 -6.54 -8.48 -20.71
CA GLN A 280 -7.94 -8.11 -20.93
C GLN A 280 -8.51 -7.27 -19.78
N GLU A 281 -8.13 -7.58 -18.54
CA GLU A 281 -8.54 -6.85 -17.34
C GLU A 281 -7.78 -5.53 -17.16
N SER A 282 -6.69 -5.32 -17.91
CA SER A 282 -5.85 -4.13 -17.83
C SER A 282 -6.32 -3.04 -18.81
N PRO A 283 -6.33 -1.76 -18.40
CA PRO A 283 -6.52 -0.65 -19.32
C PRO A 283 -5.52 -0.63 -20.48
N LEU A 284 -4.32 -1.19 -20.27
CA LEU A 284 -3.26 -1.28 -21.29
C LEU A 284 -3.55 -2.31 -22.39
N GLY A 285 -4.53 -3.18 -22.19
CA GLY A 285 -4.90 -4.24 -23.15
C GLY A 285 -6.00 -3.85 -24.14
N GLN A 286 -6.61 -2.68 -24.01
CA GLN A 286 -7.77 -2.30 -24.82
C GLN A 286 -7.46 -2.32 -26.33
N GLY A 287 -8.25 -3.09 -27.09
CA GLY A 287 -8.12 -3.20 -28.55
C GLY A 287 -7.01 -4.14 -29.03
N LEU A 288 -6.32 -4.85 -28.13
CA LEU A 288 -5.32 -5.85 -28.49
C LEU A 288 -5.94 -7.24 -28.67
N ARG A 289 -5.25 -8.11 -29.41
CA ARG A 289 -5.58 -9.54 -29.46
C ARG A 289 -4.84 -10.24 -28.32
N GLU A 290 -5.49 -10.38 -27.18
CA GLU A 290 -4.85 -10.66 -25.90
C GLU A 290 -4.08 -11.97 -25.88
N SER A 291 -4.65 -13.04 -26.45
CA SER A 291 -3.98 -14.35 -26.57
C SER A 291 -2.74 -14.30 -27.47
N LEU A 292 -2.78 -13.54 -28.57
CA LEU A 292 -1.65 -13.38 -29.47
C LEU A 292 -0.53 -12.55 -28.81
N GLU A 293 -0.88 -11.51 -28.07
CA GLU A 293 0.07 -10.68 -27.34
C GLU A 293 0.70 -11.44 -26.17
N ALA A 294 -0.07 -12.22 -25.41
CA ALA A 294 0.45 -13.11 -24.37
C ALA A 294 1.47 -14.11 -24.94
N GLN A 295 1.15 -14.74 -26.08
CA GLN A 295 2.09 -15.65 -26.75
C GLN A 295 3.35 -14.93 -27.24
N ARG A 296 3.22 -13.73 -27.82
CA ARG A 296 4.37 -12.91 -28.26
C ARG A 296 5.26 -12.52 -27.08
N GLN A 297 4.67 -12.09 -25.97
CA GLN A 297 5.39 -11.74 -24.75
C GLN A 297 6.17 -12.95 -24.23
N MET A 298 5.53 -14.12 -24.12
CA MET A 298 6.18 -15.35 -23.66
C MET A 298 7.33 -15.78 -24.58
N LYS A 299 7.16 -15.68 -25.91
CA LYS A 299 8.26 -15.97 -26.87
C LYS A 299 9.43 -15.02 -26.68
N LYS A 300 9.17 -13.71 -26.62
CA LYS A 300 10.20 -12.70 -26.39
C LYS A 300 10.95 -12.94 -25.09
N TYR A 301 10.27 -13.37 -24.02
CA TYR A 301 10.89 -13.64 -22.73
C TYR A 301 11.61 -15.00 -22.70
N TYR A 302 10.88 -16.10 -22.78
CA TYR A 302 11.40 -17.45 -22.49
C TYR A 302 12.43 -17.95 -23.51
N GLU A 303 12.28 -17.61 -24.80
CA GLU A 303 13.25 -18.02 -25.82
C GLU A 303 14.57 -17.23 -25.75
N ASN A 304 14.62 -16.17 -24.93
CA ASN A 304 15.73 -15.23 -24.90
C ASN A 304 16.41 -15.06 -23.54
N ILE A 305 15.73 -15.29 -22.41
CA ILE A 305 16.30 -15.03 -21.07
C ILE A 305 17.62 -15.77 -20.84
N THR A 306 17.71 -17.05 -21.23
CA THR A 306 18.96 -17.83 -21.11
C THR A 306 20.10 -17.22 -21.92
N ARG A 307 19.83 -16.80 -23.16
CA ARG A 307 20.85 -16.18 -24.04
C ARG A 307 21.22 -14.76 -23.58
N ALA A 308 20.28 -14.04 -22.98
CA ALA A 308 20.51 -12.72 -22.42
C ALA A 308 21.45 -12.77 -21.20
N VAL A 309 21.29 -13.79 -20.35
CA VAL A 309 22.11 -14.02 -19.16
C VAL A 309 23.46 -14.64 -19.51
N MET A 310 23.47 -15.79 -20.20
CA MET A 310 24.67 -16.61 -20.39
C MET A 310 25.39 -16.36 -21.72
N GLY A 311 24.76 -15.67 -22.66
CA GLY A 311 25.34 -15.40 -23.98
C GLY A 311 26.38 -14.28 -23.95
N ALA A 312 27.21 -14.25 -25.01
CA ALA A 312 28.19 -13.20 -25.24
C ALA A 312 27.91 -12.41 -26.53
N GLY A 313 28.42 -11.18 -26.59
CA GLY A 313 28.37 -10.31 -27.77
C GLY A 313 26.96 -9.89 -28.22
N GLN A 314 26.84 -9.51 -29.49
CA GLN A 314 25.63 -8.90 -30.07
C GLN A 314 24.37 -9.77 -29.94
N ARG A 315 24.51 -11.10 -30.01
CA ARG A 315 23.36 -12.01 -29.85
C ARG A 315 22.77 -11.91 -28.45
N SER A 316 23.61 -11.75 -27.43
CA SER A 316 23.17 -11.58 -26.06
C SER A 316 22.49 -10.23 -25.84
N ASP A 317 23.03 -9.15 -26.40
CA ASP A 317 22.40 -7.82 -26.33
C ASP A 317 21.02 -7.80 -27.01
N LYS A 318 20.88 -8.46 -28.17
CA LYS A 318 19.58 -8.61 -28.84
C LYS A 318 18.59 -9.38 -27.98
N SER A 319 19.01 -10.49 -27.38
CA SER A 319 18.15 -11.27 -26.47
C SER A 319 17.78 -10.47 -25.22
N ALA A 320 18.71 -9.70 -24.64
CA ALA A 320 18.42 -8.82 -23.50
C ALA A 320 17.39 -7.76 -23.86
N ARG A 321 17.47 -7.15 -25.04
CA ARG A 321 16.45 -6.22 -25.54
C ARG A 321 15.07 -6.89 -25.63
N LEU A 322 14.97 -8.09 -26.19
CA LEU A 322 13.70 -8.80 -26.30
C LEU A 322 13.10 -9.13 -24.92
N VAL A 323 13.93 -9.48 -23.95
CA VAL A 323 13.51 -9.66 -22.54
C VAL A 323 12.97 -8.35 -21.96
N VAL A 324 13.70 -7.24 -22.13
CA VAL A 324 13.28 -5.91 -21.63
C VAL A 324 11.97 -5.44 -22.27
N GLU A 325 11.78 -5.69 -23.57
CA GLU A 325 10.50 -5.48 -24.25
C GLU A 325 9.39 -6.36 -23.64
N ALA A 326 9.66 -7.65 -23.40
CA ALA A 326 8.68 -8.56 -22.81
C ALA A 326 8.31 -8.22 -21.35
N LEU A 327 9.16 -7.47 -20.64
CA LEU A 327 8.88 -6.94 -19.31
C LEU A 327 8.05 -5.65 -19.35
N GLY A 328 7.78 -5.10 -20.55
CA GLY A 328 7.07 -3.84 -20.74
C GLY A 328 7.84 -2.61 -20.27
N LEU A 329 9.18 -2.68 -20.26
CA LEU A 329 10.05 -1.56 -19.88
C LEU A 329 10.37 -0.62 -21.06
N VAL A 330 9.81 -0.92 -22.24
CA VAL A 330 9.93 -0.14 -23.47
C VAL A 330 8.54 0.41 -23.81
N PRO A 331 8.38 1.71 -24.20
CA PRO A 331 7.08 2.34 -24.42
C PRO A 331 6.16 1.57 -25.38
N ASP A 332 6.70 1.12 -26.51
CA ASP A 332 5.98 0.35 -27.54
C ASP A 332 5.50 -1.03 -27.06
N PHE A 333 6.00 -1.50 -25.90
CA PHE A 333 5.64 -2.77 -25.29
C PHE A 333 5.10 -2.61 -23.87
N SER A 334 4.70 -1.39 -23.47
CA SER A 334 4.22 -1.09 -22.12
C SER A 334 3.04 -1.97 -21.69
N HIS A 335 2.20 -2.41 -22.63
CA HIS A 335 1.11 -3.36 -22.36
C HIS A 335 1.58 -4.72 -21.82
N CYS A 336 2.81 -5.14 -22.16
CA CYS A 336 3.38 -6.36 -21.60
C CYS A 336 3.54 -6.29 -20.08
N ALA A 337 3.70 -5.10 -19.49
CA ALA A 337 3.86 -4.94 -18.04
C ALA A 337 2.66 -5.47 -17.23
N ALA A 338 1.45 -5.51 -17.83
CA ALA A 338 0.25 -6.07 -17.21
C ALA A 338 0.29 -7.61 -17.10
N MET A 339 1.17 -8.27 -17.86
CA MET A 339 1.24 -9.73 -17.96
C MET A 339 2.51 -10.31 -17.32
N VAL A 340 3.39 -9.48 -16.75
CA VAL A 340 4.64 -9.94 -16.13
C VAL A 340 4.33 -10.52 -14.75
N ASN A 341 4.77 -11.75 -14.49
CA ASN A 341 4.72 -12.31 -13.14
C ASN A 341 6.03 -12.10 -12.37
N CYS A 342 6.01 -12.40 -11.07
CA CYS A 342 7.16 -12.12 -10.22
C CYS A 342 8.36 -13.02 -10.50
N PHE A 343 8.15 -14.27 -10.92
CA PHE A 343 9.25 -15.11 -11.40
C PHE A 343 9.97 -14.50 -12.62
N GLU A 344 9.20 -14.00 -13.60
CA GLU A 344 9.75 -13.34 -14.79
C GLU A 344 10.48 -12.03 -14.46
N MET A 345 10.08 -11.29 -13.43
CA MET A 345 10.82 -10.10 -13.01
C MET A 345 12.04 -10.44 -12.12
N ALA A 346 11.99 -11.54 -11.38
CA ALA A 346 13.08 -11.96 -10.50
C ALA A 346 14.33 -12.35 -11.30
N LEU A 347 14.22 -13.05 -12.44
CA LEU A 347 15.43 -13.45 -13.19
C LEU A 347 16.24 -12.25 -13.70
N PRO A 348 15.65 -11.21 -14.32
CA PRO A 348 16.37 -10.00 -14.70
C PRO A 348 16.97 -9.24 -13.51
N ILE A 349 16.26 -9.18 -12.37
CA ILE A 349 16.78 -8.57 -11.14
C ILE A 349 18.05 -9.28 -10.67
N TYR A 350 18.10 -10.61 -10.71
CA TYR A 350 19.25 -11.35 -10.19
C TYR A 350 20.36 -11.61 -11.23
N PHE A 351 20.05 -11.75 -12.51
CA PHE A 351 21.01 -12.30 -13.47
C PHE A 351 21.29 -11.45 -14.69
N LEU A 352 20.39 -10.53 -15.06
CA LEU A 352 20.58 -9.74 -16.26
C LEU A 352 21.48 -8.53 -15.96
N ASP A 353 22.53 -8.38 -16.76
CA ASP A 353 23.48 -7.27 -16.66
C ASP A 353 22.77 -5.91 -16.73
N PRO A 354 22.94 -5.01 -15.72
CA PRO A 354 22.30 -3.69 -15.71
C PRO A 354 22.63 -2.83 -16.93
N GLY A 355 23.85 -2.97 -17.46
CA GLY A 355 24.29 -2.26 -18.66
C GLY A 355 23.50 -2.70 -19.89
N LYS A 356 23.21 -3.99 -20.05
CA LYS A 356 22.34 -4.51 -21.13
C LYS A 356 20.92 -3.95 -21.01
N ILE A 357 20.37 -3.91 -19.80
CA ILE A 357 19.02 -3.36 -19.54
C ILE A 357 18.98 -1.88 -19.91
N THR A 358 19.93 -1.09 -19.40
CA THR A 358 20.02 0.35 -19.66
C THR A 358 20.18 0.64 -21.15
N ARG A 359 21.05 -0.09 -21.87
CA ARG A 359 21.20 0.07 -23.32
C ARG A 359 19.92 -0.27 -24.07
N ALA A 360 19.20 -1.32 -23.69
CA ALA A 360 17.94 -1.69 -24.32
C ALA A 360 16.86 -0.60 -24.12
N MET A 361 16.76 -0.04 -22.92
CA MET A 361 15.83 1.05 -22.62
C MET A 361 16.19 2.34 -23.38
N ASN A 362 17.48 2.72 -23.39
CA ASN A 362 17.96 3.91 -24.10
C ASN A 362 17.78 3.81 -25.61
N ALA A 363 18.03 2.63 -26.20
CA ALA A 363 17.83 2.38 -27.63
C ALA A 363 16.36 2.53 -28.06
N ALA A 364 15.43 2.46 -27.11
CA ALA A 364 14.01 2.68 -27.34
C ALA A 364 13.53 4.09 -26.93
N GLY A 365 14.45 5.01 -26.63
CA GLY A 365 14.13 6.40 -26.30
C GLY A 365 13.65 6.64 -24.87
N VAL A 366 13.80 5.67 -23.96
CA VAL A 366 13.47 5.84 -22.54
C VAL A 366 14.56 6.69 -21.88
N ARG A 367 14.26 7.95 -21.53
CA ARG A 367 15.15 8.80 -20.72
C ARG A 367 14.96 8.44 -19.24
N GLN A 368 16.02 8.04 -18.56
CA GLN A 368 16.00 7.93 -17.10
C GLN A 368 15.93 9.34 -16.49
N ALA A 369 15.02 9.56 -15.53
CA ALA A 369 15.09 10.72 -14.66
C ALA A 369 16.33 10.55 -13.76
N ALA A 370 17.22 11.54 -13.76
CA ALA A 370 18.49 11.54 -13.06
C ALA A 370 18.33 11.63 -11.54
#